data_AF-A0A6V7HXE9-F1
#
_entry.id   AF-A0A6V7HXE9-F1
#
_cell.length_a   1.000
_cell.length_b   1.000
_cell.length_c   1.000
_cell.angle_alpha   90.00
_cell.angle_beta   90.00
_cell.angle_gamma   90.00
#
_symmetry.space_group_name_H-M   'P 1'
#
loop_
_entity.id
_entity.type
_entity.pdbx_description
1 polymer ?
#
loop_
_entity_poly.entity_id
_entity_poly.type
_entity_poly.pdbx_seq_one_letter_code
_entity_poly.pdbx_strand_id
1 'polypeptide(L)' 'VIHKWNAKEVHASVNMNGDAFHADRRRPHHPIRWMPETKKEIDEMFSSVTYDKGGCIVRMLEHIMTEKTFQYGIRKYLEK' A
#
# COMPACT_ATOMS: atom_id res chain seq x y z
N VAL A 1 9.05 30.56 -2.67
CA VAL A 1 7.73 29.95 -2.38
C VAL A 1 7.83 28.48 -2.72
N ILE A 2 8.04 27.60 -1.73
CA ILE A 2 8.04 26.16 -1.99
C ILE A 2 6.56 25.78 -2.20
N HIS A 3 6.19 25.42 -3.42
CA HIS A 3 4.89 24.81 -3.69
C HIS A 3 4.81 23.52 -2.87
N LYS A 4 4.12 23.56 -1.72
CA LYS A 4 3.85 22.38 -0.92
C LYS A 4 2.88 21.52 -1.73
N TRP A 5 3.41 20.49 -2.39
CA TRP A 5 2.60 19.47 -3.06
C TRP A 5 1.84 18.67 -1.99
N ASN A 6 0.52 18.61 -2.08
CA ASN A 6 -0.33 17.88 -1.13
C ASN A 6 -0.29 16.36 -1.38
N ALA A 7 0.90 15.75 -1.27
CA ALA A 7 1.12 14.36 -1.67
C ALA A 7 0.26 13.37 -0.88
N LYS A 8 0.03 13.68 0.40
CA LYS A 8 -0.84 12.90 1.29
C LYS A 8 -2.31 12.95 0.85
N GLU A 9 -2.75 14.08 0.30
CA GLU A 9 -4.11 14.25 -0.24
C GLU A 9 -4.25 13.49 -1.57
N VAL A 10 -3.26 13.65 -2.47
CA VAL A 10 -3.20 12.90 -3.73
C VAL A 10 -3.23 11.39 -3.49
N HIS A 11 -2.52 10.89 -2.49
CA HIS A 11 -2.57 9.46 -2.14
C HIS A 11 -3.97 9.01 -1.68
N ALA A 12 -4.68 9.83 -0.92
CA ALA A 12 -6.04 9.51 -0.49
C ALA A 12 -7.05 9.60 -1.64
N SER A 13 -6.96 10.62 -2.49
CA SER A 13 -7.93 10.84 -3.56
C SER A 13 -7.68 9.97 -4.79
N VAL A 14 -6.42 9.81 -5.20
CA VAL A 14 -6.03 9.08 -6.42
C VAL A 14 -5.78 7.63 -6.08
N ASN A 15 -4.76 7.32 -5.28
CA ASN A 15 -4.33 5.94 -5.08
C ASN A 15 -5.36 5.12 -4.29
N MET A 16 -5.93 5.66 -3.21
CA MET A 16 -6.89 4.91 -2.39
C MET A 16 -8.25 4.80 -3.08
N ASN A 17 -8.89 5.93 -3.37
CA ASN A 17 -10.24 5.94 -3.92
C ASN A 17 -10.29 5.54 -5.39
N GLY A 18 -9.31 5.97 -6.20
CA GLY A 18 -9.28 5.74 -7.66
C GLY A 18 -8.75 4.37 -8.06
N ASP A 19 -7.78 3.82 -7.34
CA ASP A 19 -7.10 2.58 -7.75
C ASP A 19 -7.33 1.43 -6.77
N ALA A 20 -6.94 1.58 -5.50
CA ALA A 20 -6.91 0.48 -4.53
C ALA A 20 -8.28 -0.18 -4.31
N PHE A 21 -9.33 0.61 -4.07
CA PHE A 21 -10.69 0.06 -3.89
C PHE A 21 -11.25 -0.56 -5.17
N HIS A 22 -10.95 0.02 -6.32
CA HIS A 22 -11.37 -0.54 -7.60
C HIS A 22 -10.64 -1.85 -7.92
N ALA A 23 -9.34 -1.92 -7.61
CA ALA A 23 -8.52 -3.11 -7.75
C ALA A 23 -9.01 -4.27 -6.88
N ASP A 24 -9.32 -3.98 -5.62
CA ASP A 24 -9.81 -4.98 -4.67
C ASP A 24 -11.23 -5.48 -5.01
N ARG A 25 -12.02 -4.69 -5.75
CA ARG A 25 -13.36 -5.11 -6.19
C ARG A 25 -13.30 -6.11 -7.36
N ARG A 26 -12.29 -6.03 -8.22
CA ARG A 26 -12.22 -6.80 -9.49
C ARG A 26 -12.05 -8.30 -9.22
N ARG A 27 -12.94 -9.18 -9.65
CA ARG A 27 -12.73 -10.64 -9.58
C ARG A 27 -12.25 -11.20 -10.93
N PRO A 28 -11.35 -12.21 -10.95
CA PRO A 28 -10.62 -12.79 -9.81
C PRO A 28 -9.42 -11.92 -9.38
N HIS A 29 -9.13 -11.87 -8.09
CA HIS A 29 -7.91 -11.28 -7.54
C HIS A 29 -7.40 -12.12 -6.37
N HIS A 30 -6.09 -12.08 -6.14
CA HIS A 30 -5.45 -12.72 -5.00
C HIS A 30 -5.43 -11.78 -3.79
N PRO A 31 -5.48 -12.31 -2.55
CA PRO A 31 -5.20 -11.50 -1.37
C PRO A 31 -3.76 -10.97 -1.40
N ILE A 32 -3.46 -9.90 -0.66
CA ILE A 32 -2.10 -9.30 -0.63
C ILE A 32 -1.02 -10.34 -0.29
N ARG A 33 -1.32 -11.23 0.65
CA ARG A 33 -0.46 -12.36 1.00
C ARG A 33 -1.05 -13.63 0.42
N TRP A 34 -0.32 -14.22 -0.50
CA TRP A 34 -0.60 -15.52 -1.11
C TRP A 34 0.71 -16.15 -1.57
N MET A 35 0.67 -17.41 -1.98
CA MET A 35 1.86 -18.18 -2.38
C MET A 35 1.73 -18.53 -3.88
N PRO A 36 2.53 -17.93 -4.78
CA PRO A 36 2.57 -18.34 -6.18
C PRO A 36 3.37 -19.64 -6.35
N GLU A 37 2.98 -20.47 -7.30
CA GLU A 37 3.68 -21.71 -7.67
C GLU A 37 4.27 -21.64 -9.08
N THR A 38 3.67 -20.85 -9.97
CA THR A 38 4.10 -20.72 -11.36
C THR A 38 4.73 -19.36 -11.66
N LYS A 39 5.53 -19.28 -12.74
CA LYS A 39 6.08 -17.99 -13.21
C LYS A 39 5.00 -16.96 -13.51
N LYS A 40 3.89 -17.41 -14.10
CA LYS A 40 2.73 -16.55 -14.39
C LYS A 40 2.12 -15.98 -13.10
N GLU A 41 2.00 -16.79 -12.06
CA GLU A 41 1.50 -16.35 -10.76
C GLU A 41 2.45 -15.37 -10.07
N ILE A 42 3.77 -15.54 -10.23
CA ILE A 42 4.75 -14.54 -9.79
C ILE A 42 4.52 -13.22 -10.51
N ASP A 43 4.27 -13.23 -11.82
CA ASP A 43 3.95 -12.02 -12.58
C ASP A 43 2.65 -11.37 -12.07
N GLU A 44 1.65 -12.17 -11.70
CA GLU A 44 0.38 -11.69 -11.10
C GLU A 44 0.57 -11.02 -9.73
N MET A 45 1.67 -11.28 -9.02
CA MET A 45 1.98 -10.56 -7.78
C MET A 45 2.26 -9.08 -8.02
N PHE A 46 2.73 -8.68 -9.20
CA PHE A 46 3.03 -7.29 -9.56
C PHE A 46 1.76 -6.54 -9.99
N SER A 47 0.80 -6.42 -9.06
CA SER A 47 -0.52 -5.85 -9.32
C SER A 47 -0.83 -4.60 -8.47
N SER A 48 -1.87 -3.87 -8.88
CA SER A 48 -2.44 -2.76 -8.12
C SER A 48 -2.93 -3.16 -6.71
N VAL A 49 -3.33 -4.43 -6.51
CA VAL A 49 -3.71 -4.94 -5.18
C VAL A 49 -2.48 -4.99 -4.27
N THR A 50 -1.33 -5.43 -4.78
CA THR A 50 -0.09 -5.48 -4.00
C THR A 50 0.42 -4.07 -3.68
N TYR A 51 0.49 -3.18 -4.67
CA TYR A 51 1.09 -1.86 -4.50
C TYR A 51 0.13 -0.83 -3.91
N ASP A 52 -1.04 -0.61 -4.51
CA ASP A 52 -1.94 0.48 -4.12
C ASP A 52 -2.68 0.15 -2.82
N LYS A 53 -3.32 -1.02 -2.75
CA LYS A 53 -3.99 -1.45 -1.50
C LYS A 53 -2.98 -1.70 -0.39
N GLY A 54 -1.83 -2.30 -0.69
CA GLY A 54 -0.73 -2.45 0.28
C GLY A 54 -0.26 -1.11 0.84
N GLY A 55 -0.01 -0.12 -0.01
CA GLY A 55 0.36 1.23 0.40
C GLY A 55 -0.71 1.92 1.26
N CYS A 56 -1.99 1.75 0.92
CA CYS A 56 -3.10 2.27 1.71
C CYS A 56 -3.17 1.65 3.11
N ILE A 57 -2.88 0.35 3.24
CA ILE A 57 -2.83 -0.32 4.55
C ILE A 57 -1.66 0.19 5.38
N VAL A 58 -0.48 0.38 4.78
CA VAL A 58 0.68 0.98 5.47
C VAL A 58 0.35 2.38 5.98
N ARG A 59 -0.30 3.21 5.14
CA ARG A 59 -0.81 4.54 5.52
C ARG A 59 -1.80 4.45 6.67
N MET A 60 -2.72 3.48 6.64
CA MET A 60 -3.70 3.27 7.72
C MET A 60 -3.01 2.91 9.04
N LEU A 61 -2.00 2.03 9.02
CA LEU A 61 -1.21 1.67 10.20
C LEU A 61 -0.46 2.86 10.78
N GLU A 62 0.12 3.74 9.94
CA GLU A 62 0.73 5.00 10.38
C GLU A 62 -0.28 5.86 11.18
N HIS A 63 -1.53 5.96 10.74
CA HIS A 63 -2.56 6.74 11.45
C HIS A 63 -3.00 6.08 12.76
N ILE A 64 -3.13 4.75 12.79
CA ILE A 64 -3.48 3.99 14.01
C ILE A 64 -2.40 4.17 15.08
N MET A 65 -1.13 4.08 14.69
CA MET A 65 0.01 4.10 15.64
C MET A 65 0.52 5.51 15.94
N THR A 66 0.13 6.50 15.16
CA THR A 66 0.76 7.83 15.01
C THR A 66 2.13 7.78 14.35
N GLU A 67 2.48 8.88 13.65
CA GLU A 67 3.70 9.00 12.85
C GLU A 67 4.98 8.69 13.65
N LYS A 68 5.09 9.18 14.89
CA LYS A 68 6.29 8.98 15.72
C LYS A 68 6.52 7.51 16.07
N THR A 69 5.47 6.82 16.51
CA THR A 69 5.53 5.40 16.88
C THR A 69 5.78 4.53 15.65
N PHE A 70 5.11 4.84 14.54
CA PHE A 70 5.28 4.12 13.28
C PHE A 70 6.73 4.23 12.77
N GLN A 71 7.29 5.45 12.69
CA GLN A 71 8.68 5.66 12.28
C GLN A 71 9.69 4.97 13.21
N TYR A 72 9.45 4.99 14.53
CA TYR A 72 10.27 4.24 15.47
C TYR A 72 10.24 2.73 15.20
N GLY A 73 9.05 2.17 14.95
CA GLY A 73 8.87 0.76 14.60
C GLY A 73 9.61 0.38 13.31
N ILE A 74 9.54 1.23 12.28
CA ILE A 74 10.26 1.01 11.01
C ILE A 74 11.78 0.99 11.24
N ARG A 75 12.34 1.95 12.00
CA ARG A 75 13.77 1.93 12.32
C ARG A 75 14.17 0.64 13.03
N LYS A 76 13.37 0.20 14.01
CA LYS A 76 13.63 -1.05 14.73
C LYS A 76 13.51 -2.30 13.86
N TYR A 77 12.61 -2.31 12.88
CA TYR A 77 12.50 -3.39 11.92
C TYR A 77 13.73 -3.45 11.00
N LEU A 78 14.27 -2.31 10.56
CA LEU A 78 15.44 -2.22 9.68
C LEU A 78 16.78 -2.43 10.39
N GLU A 79 16.87 -2.12 11.68
CA GLU A 79 18.05 -2.35 12.53
C GLU A 79 18.22 -3.82 12.94
N LYS A 80 17.24 -4.67 12.63
CA LYS A 80 17.23 -6.09 12.98
C LYS A 80 17.53 -6.97 11.78
#